data_AF-A0A3M0W2F4-F1
#
_entry.id   AF-A0A3M0W2F4-F1
#
_cell.length_a   1.000
_cell.length_b   1.000
_cell.length_c   1.000
_cell.angle_alpha   90.00
_cell.angle_beta   90.00
_cell.angle_gamma   90.00
#
_symmetry.space_group_name_H-M   'P 1'
#
loop_
_entity.id
_entity.type
_entity.pdbx_description
1 polymer ?
#
loop_
_entity_poly.entity_id
_entity_poly.type
_entity_poly.pdbx_seq_one_letter_code
_entity_poly.pdbx_strand_id
1 'polypeptide(L)'
;MSAGTLYSWPESGNSYKVRLLAALLGLDLKIHDIDFLKDEQHQPPFLAINPRGEVPTLVTADNKTLTDSSSILVYLAGTYAHSGSPGPSTFWSTEIYEQAQIIDWLAFSNSWVQFGVFTNRAILSYNGPYNALGSNDKWSQDKLAVLLEEGAIRGNKSLQILQTWLETHEWLALGRPTIADVSVFVYVALAPMGDIALTPYPAVLAWIERVKKLPGFISIPGLDDPLPAVLASPDLTLLAVYSRTLASAKSLIGEDEEEKRRITLDIAAVTIALPITVQPAVIRRCLAAGKHVLSEKPIAPDIASALELLRFYRTLDVGSSSSRSGSTPTWSVAENQRFLTNFERAAAEVAQRGRVHTFRVRITNFVALGGKYVETVWRKNPGYQGGFVLDGGVHQAAGLSEVSAFSAQLQPHLPPVDTVVATARTVGGAVGTISISFGTREEKASEYAVGSEKGWVGIREFDRVVVDGKNEDVDADGGGVKREVRAWAAALREAEEKNEKVKVHPSLEPEQALADLELIEAILKSAEEGGRVVKLQHQRVAV
;
A
#
# COMPACT_ATOMS: atom_id res chain seq x y z
N MET A 1 -14.09 -13.19 -28.16
CA MET A 1 -15.17 -13.97 -27.49
C MET A 1 -14.66 -14.31 -26.11
N SER A 2 -15.45 -14.04 -25.06
CA SER A 2 -15.01 -14.25 -23.68
C SER A 2 -14.73 -15.74 -23.40
N ALA A 3 -13.63 -16.04 -22.70
CA ALA A 3 -13.28 -17.41 -22.34
C ALA A 3 -14.16 -18.00 -21.22
N GLY A 4 -14.96 -17.15 -20.57
CA GLY A 4 -15.90 -17.55 -19.51
C GLY A 4 -16.20 -16.40 -18.54
N THR A 5 -17.01 -16.69 -17.53
CA THR A 5 -17.26 -15.81 -16.39
C THR A 5 -16.44 -16.28 -15.19
N LEU A 6 -15.54 -15.43 -14.71
CA LEU A 6 -14.77 -15.65 -13.49
C LEU A 6 -15.47 -14.96 -12.32
N TYR A 7 -16.01 -15.76 -11.42
CA TYR A 7 -16.43 -15.31 -10.11
C TYR A 7 -15.20 -15.11 -9.23
N SER A 8 -14.97 -13.88 -8.79
CA SER A 8 -13.69 -13.40 -8.25
C SER A 8 -13.90 -12.55 -6.99
N TRP A 9 -12.81 -12.27 -6.27
CA TRP A 9 -12.73 -11.18 -5.31
C TRP A 9 -11.41 -10.41 -5.54
N PRO A 10 -11.41 -9.06 -5.63
CA PRO A 10 -10.22 -8.29 -6.02
C PRO A 10 -8.98 -8.54 -5.15
N GLU A 11 -9.15 -8.75 -3.84
CA GLU A 11 -8.05 -8.98 -2.88
C GLU A 11 -7.69 -10.47 -2.68
N SER A 12 -8.46 -11.37 -3.29
CA SER A 12 -8.19 -12.81 -3.22
C SER A 12 -6.99 -13.16 -4.08
N GLY A 13 -5.91 -13.64 -3.45
CA GLY A 13 -4.73 -14.12 -4.16
C GLY A 13 -5.06 -15.31 -5.05
N ASN A 14 -5.95 -16.22 -4.62
CA ASN A 14 -6.40 -17.34 -5.45
C ASN A 14 -7.16 -16.87 -6.70
N SER A 15 -7.97 -15.82 -6.60
CA SER A 15 -8.62 -15.22 -7.79
C SER A 15 -7.62 -14.50 -8.67
N TYR A 16 -6.64 -13.83 -8.06
CA TYR A 16 -5.55 -13.20 -8.80
C TYR A 16 -4.73 -14.20 -9.63
N LYS A 17 -4.47 -15.42 -9.16
CA LYS A 17 -3.78 -16.46 -9.96
C LYS A 17 -4.45 -16.63 -11.34
N VAL A 18 -5.78 -16.70 -11.36
CA VAL A 18 -6.57 -16.88 -12.58
C VAL A 18 -6.54 -15.62 -13.44
N ARG A 19 -6.72 -14.44 -12.84
CA ARG A 19 -6.65 -13.16 -13.56
C ARG A 19 -5.28 -12.93 -14.19
N LEU A 20 -4.22 -13.25 -13.45
CA LEU A 20 -2.85 -13.15 -13.93
C LEU A 20 -2.62 -14.09 -15.10
N LEU A 21 -2.96 -15.38 -14.98
CA LEU A 21 -2.81 -16.31 -16.11
C LEU A 21 -3.63 -15.87 -17.32
N ALA A 22 -4.87 -15.42 -17.13
CA ALA A 22 -5.70 -14.92 -18.22
C ALA A 22 -5.02 -13.74 -18.94
N ALA A 23 -4.46 -12.79 -18.19
CA ALA A 23 -3.72 -11.66 -18.77
C ALA A 23 -2.44 -12.10 -19.50
N LEU A 24 -1.67 -13.03 -18.92
CA LEU A 24 -0.47 -13.62 -19.55
C LEU A 24 -0.78 -14.37 -20.85
N LEU A 25 -2.01 -14.89 -20.99
CA LEU A 25 -2.49 -15.59 -22.19
C LEU A 25 -3.28 -14.68 -23.16
N GLY A 26 -3.45 -13.40 -22.83
CA GLY A 26 -4.28 -12.48 -23.63
C GLY A 26 -5.76 -12.85 -23.66
N LEU A 27 -6.27 -13.52 -22.62
CA LEU A 27 -7.65 -13.96 -22.50
C LEU A 27 -8.54 -12.90 -21.87
N ASP A 28 -9.70 -12.69 -22.47
CA ASP A 28 -10.77 -11.88 -21.91
C ASP A 28 -11.74 -12.75 -21.09
N LEU A 29 -11.75 -12.55 -19.77
CA LEU A 29 -12.69 -13.17 -18.84
C LEU A 29 -13.69 -12.12 -18.35
N LYS A 30 -14.98 -12.46 -18.41
CA LYS A 30 -16.00 -11.65 -17.75
C LYS A 30 -15.85 -11.81 -16.24
N ILE A 31 -15.43 -10.76 -15.54
CA ILE A 31 -15.29 -10.80 -14.08
C ILE A 31 -16.65 -10.52 -13.42
N HIS A 32 -17.04 -11.36 -12.47
CA HIS A 32 -18.16 -11.12 -11.56
C HIS A 32 -17.61 -11.16 -10.13
N ASP A 33 -17.46 -9.99 -9.52
CA ASP A 33 -16.95 -9.93 -8.16
C ASP A 33 -18.03 -10.35 -7.16
N ILE A 34 -17.68 -11.30 -6.28
CA ILE A 34 -18.51 -11.78 -5.18
C ILE A 34 -18.21 -10.94 -3.95
N ASP A 35 -19.23 -10.37 -3.32
CA ASP A 35 -19.07 -9.52 -2.15
C ASP A 35 -18.89 -10.37 -0.88
N PHE A 36 -17.64 -10.48 -0.44
CA PHE A 36 -17.27 -11.26 0.74
C PHE A 36 -17.74 -10.61 2.03
N LEU A 37 -17.92 -9.27 2.06
CA LEU A 37 -18.40 -8.56 3.24
C LEU A 37 -19.89 -8.83 3.48
N LYS A 38 -20.65 -9.07 2.41
CA LYS A 38 -22.05 -9.50 2.48
C LYS A 38 -22.24 -11.01 2.57
N ASP A 39 -21.13 -11.76 2.69
CA ASP A 39 -21.13 -13.22 2.73
C ASP A 39 -21.84 -13.84 1.51
N GLU A 40 -21.76 -13.19 0.35
CA GLU A 40 -22.46 -13.59 -0.88
C GLU A 40 -22.06 -15.00 -1.33
N GLN A 41 -20.80 -15.38 -1.08
CA GLN A 41 -20.25 -16.69 -1.42
C GLN A 41 -20.92 -17.85 -0.66
N HIS A 42 -21.60 -17.60 0.45
CA HIS A 42 -22.39 -18.63 1.16
C HIS A 42 -23.89 -18.48 0.96
N GLN A 43 -24.33 -17.57 0.09
CA GLN A 43 -25.75 -17.45 -0.24
C GLN A 43 -26.16 -18.48 -1.30
N PRO A 44 -27.44 -18.93 -1.29
CA PRO A 44 -27.94 -19.92 -2.23
C PRO A 44 -27.62 -19.65 -3.72
N PRO A 45 -27.65 -18.39 -4.23
CA PRO A 45 -27.31 -18.13 -5.63
C PRO A 45 -25.88 -18.52 -6.00
N PHE A 46 -24.89 -18.24 -5.15
CA PHE A 46 -23.50 -18.60 -5.43
C PHE A 46 -23.20 -20.06 -5.08
N LEU A 47 -23.79 -20.60 -4.01
CA LEU A 47 -23.64 -22.02 -3.67
C LEU A 47 -24.20 -22.97 -4.75
N ALA A 48 -25.19 -22.52 -5.52
CA ALA A 48 -25.66 -23.25 -6.71
C ALA A 48 -24.60 -23.34 -7.82
N ILE A 49 -23.64 -22.41 -7.85
CA ILE A 49 -22.53 -22.37 -8.81
C ILE A 49 -21.32 -23.10 -8.22
N ASN A 50 -20.88 -22.73 -7.01
CA ASN A 50 -19.81 -23.38 -6.27
C ASN A 50 -20.29 -23.79 -4.87
N PRO A 51 -20.62 -25.08 -4.65
CA PRO A 51 -21.08 -25.58 -3.35
C PRO A 51 -20.08 -25.42 -2.20
N ARG A 52 -18.80 -25.11 -2.49
CA ARG A 52 -17.79 -24.82 -1.46
C ARG A 52 -17.90 -23.41 -0.89
N GLY A 53 -18.58 -22.50 -1.59
CA GLY A 53 -18.65 -21.09 -1.21
C GLY A 53 -17.29 -20.38 -1.30
N GLU A 54 -16.46 -20.78 -2.26
CA GLU A 54 -15.11 -20.25 -2.43
C GLU A 54 -14.94 -19.53 -3.77
N VAL A 55 -14.08 -18.51 -3.79
CA VAL A 55 -13.57 -17.90 -5.04
C VAL A 55 -12.08 -18.24 -5.20
N PRO A 56 -11.59 -18.41 -6.43
CA PRO A 56 -12.29 -18.20 -7.70
C PRO A 56 -13.21 -19.35 -8.11
N THR A 57 -14.19 -19.04 -8.96
CA THR A 57 -14.92 -20.04 -9.74
C THR A 57 -15.02 -19.60 -11.19
N LEU A 58 -14.65 -20.46 -12.14
CA LEU A 58 -14.79 -20.19 -13.56
C LEU A 58 -15.97 -20.97 -14.11
N VAL A 59 -16.92 -20.26 -14.72
CA VAL A 59 -17.91 -20.84 -15.62
C VAL A 59 -17.44 -20.58 -17.04
N THR A 60 -17.01 -21.63 -17.75
CA THR A 60 -16.45 -21.56 -19.10
C THR A 60 -17.52 -21.16 -20.11
N ALA A 61 -17.09 -20.77 -21.32
CA ALA A 61 -18.01 -20.41 -22.40
C ALA A 61 -19.01 -21.53 -22.79
N ASP A 62 -18.65 -22.80 -22.54
CA ASP A 62 -19.52 -23.97 -22.73
C ASP A 62 -20.26 -24.42 -21.45
N ASN A 63 -20.40 -23.52 -20.46
CA ASN A 63 -21.09 -23.73 -19.18
C ASN A 63 -20.49 -24.87 -18.31
N LYS A 64 -19.21 -25.18 -18.53
CA LYS A 64 -18.27 -25.89 -17.64
C LYS A 64 -18.06 -25.14 -16.32
N THR A 65 -18.23 -25.74 -15.14
CA THR A 65 -17.83 -25.08 -13.87
C THR A 65 -16.56 -25.69 -13.30
N LEU A 66 -15.59 -24.83 -12.94
CA LEU A 66 -14.35 -25.17 -12.23
C LEU A 66 -14.24 -24.30 -10.98
N THR A 67 -14.03 -24.93 -9.82
CA THR A 67 -14.21 -24.29 -8.50
C THR A 67 -12.94 -24.13 -7.68
N ASP A 68 -11.78 -24.50 -8.22
CA ASP A 68 -10.48 -24.35 -7.56
C ASP A 68 -9.47 -23.64 -8.47
N SER A 69 -8.68 -22.73 -7.90
CA SER A 69 -7.72 -21.94 -8.67
C SER A 69 -6.71 -22.79 -9.44
N SER A 70 -6.18 -23.88 -8.87
CA SER A 70 -5.24 -24.76 -9.57
C SER A 70 -5.91 -25.51 -10.71
N SER A 71 -7.15 -25.99 -10.52
CA SER A 71 -7.92 -26.62 -11.60
C SER A 71 -8.22 -25.66 -12.76
N ILE A 72 -8.52 -24.40 -12.45
CA ILE A 72 -8.75 -23.35 -13.44
C ILE A 72 -7.46 -23.03 -14.20
N LEU A 73 -6.32 -22.91 -13.50
CA LEU A 73 -5.02 -22.68 -14.13
C LEU A 73 -4.67 -23.79 -15.14
N VAL A 74 -4.83 -25.06 -14.74
CA VAL A 74 -4.61 -26.22 -15.63
C VAL A 74 -5.50 -26.13 -16.87
N TYR A 75 -6.80 -25.87 -16.66
CA TYR A 75 -7.75 -25.76 -17.77
C TYR A 75 -7.37 -24.64 -18.74
N LEU A 76 -7.14 -23.42 -18.24
CA LEU A 76 -6.82 -22.27 -19.09
C LEU A 76 -5.50 -22.48 -19.85
N ALA A 77 -4.44 -22.90 -19.14
CA ALA A 77 -3.14 -23.11 -19.76
C ALA A 77 -3.12 -24.29 -20.76
N GLY A 78 -3.93 -25.34 -20.52
CA GLY A 78 -4.07 -26.48 -21.43
C GLY A 78 -5.01 -26.23 -22.61
N THR A 79 -5.90 -25.24 -22.52
CA THR A 79 -6.92 -24.96 -23.54
C THR A 79 -6.54 -23.82 -24.47
N TYR A 80 -5.78 -22.82 -23.98
CA TYR A 80 -5.49 -21.59 -24.72
C TYR A 80 -3.99 -21.30 -24.83
N ALA A 81 -3.58 -20.84 -26.01
CA ALA A 81 -2.23 -20.40 -26.33
C ALA A 81 -2.00 -18.97 -25.82
N HIS A 82 -0.76 -18.46 -25.94
CA HIS A 82 -0.41 -17.09 -25.50
C HIS A 82 -1.16 -15.97 -26.24
N SER A 83 -1.77 -16.29 -27.39
CA SER A 83 -2.61 -15.38 -28.18
C SER A 83 -4.10 -15.47 -27.83
N GLY A 84 -4.46 -16.22 -26.80
CA GLY A 84 -5.84 -16.55 -26.44
C GLY A 84 -6.55 -17.49 -27.42
N SER A 85 -5.83 -18.00 -28.43
CA SER A 85 -6.37 -18.95 -29.42
C SER A 85 -6.43 -20.38 -28.86
N PRO A 86 -7.30 -21.27 -29.38
CA PRO A 86 -7.35 -22.66 -28.94
C PRO A 86 -6.02 -23.41 -29.13
N GLY A 87 -5.62 -24.20 -28.13
CA GLY A 87 -4.39 -24.99 -28.07
C GLY A 87 -3.63 -24.73 -26.76
N PRO A 88 -2.78 -25.65 -26.27
CA PRO A 88 -2.09 -25.43 -25.00
C PRO A 88 -1.04 -24.32 -25.10
N SER A 89 -0.93 -23.51 -24.05
CA SER A 89 0.16 -22.55 -23.86
C SER A 89 1.43 -23.22 -23.33
N THR A 90 2.56 -22.51 -23.40
CA THR A 90 3.82 -22.97 -22.76
C THR A 90 3.77 -22.98 -21.23
N PHE A 91 2.73 -22.41 -20.61
CA PHE A 91 2.51 -22.48 -19.17
C PHE A 91 2.06 -23.88 -18.70
N TRP A 92 1.67 -24.75 -19.64
CA TRP A 92 1.37 -26.16 -19.41
C TRP A 92 2.24 -27.04 -20.32
N SER A 93 2.49 -28.29 -19.91
CA SER A 93 3.23 -29.26 -20.72
C SER A 93 2.31 -30.34 -21.28
N THR A 94 2.65 -30.91 -22.42
CA THR A 94 2.01 -32.13 -22.96
C THR A 94 2.66 -33.41 -22.45
N GLU A 95 3.85 -33.32 -21.85
CA GLU A 95 4.59 -34.47 -21.32
C GLU A 95 4.16 -34.80 -19.90
N ILE A 96 3.81 -36.07 -19.64
CA ILE A 96 3.20 -36.47 -18.37
C ILE A 96 4.12 -36.24 -17.16
N TYR A 97 5.43 -36.41 -17.32
CA TYR A 97 6.38 -36.17 -16.25
C TYR A 97 6.50 -34.67 -15.92
N GLU A 98 6.58 -33.81 -16.94
CA GLU A 98 6.61 -32.35 -16.73
C GLU A 98 5.29 -31.86 -16.10
N GLN A 99 4.15 -32.42 -16.50
CA GLN A 99 2.86 -32.13 -15.87
C GLN A 99 2.88 -32.51 -14.38
N ALA A 100 3.43 -33.67 -14.04
CA ALA A 100 3.57 -34.09 -12.65
C ALA A 100 4.46 -33.13 -11.83
N GLN A 101 5.55 -32.62 -12.41
CA GLN A 101 6.40 -31.62 -11.77
C GLN A 101 5.66 -30.28 -11.56
N ILE A 102 4.87 -29.82 -12.53
CA ILE A 102 4.03 -28.62 -12.37
C ILE A 102 3.01 -28.84 -11.25
N ILE A 103 2.34 -30.00 -11.25
CA ILE A 103 1.33 -30.36 -10.23
C ILE A 103 1.94 -30.42 -8.84
N ASP A 104 3.17 -30.90 -8.69
CA ASP A 104 3.88 -30.94 -7.40
C ASP A 104 3.99 -29.52 -6.79
N TRP A 105 4.30 -28.52 -7.62
CA TRP A 105 4.31 -27.12 -7.18
C TRP A 105 2.93 -26.52 -6.95
N LEU A 106 1.90 -26.93 -7.69
CA LEU A 106 0.52 -26.55 -7.40
C LEU A 106 0.09 -27.12 -6.03
N ALA A 107 0.48 -28.37 -5.73
CA ALA A 107 0.25 -29.00 -4.43
C ALA A 107 1.05 -28.30 -3.32
N PHE A 108 2.29 -27.88 -3.59
CA PHE A 108 3.08 -27.05 -2.67
C PHE A 108 2.40 -25.70 -2.37
N SER A 109 1.86 -25.02 -3.39
CA SER A 109 1.07 -23.79 -3.21
C SER A 109 -0.14 -24.03 -2.30
N ASN A 110 -0.89 -25.11 -2.57
CA ASN A 110 -2.12 -25.45 -1.84
C ASN A 110 -1.88 -26.12 -0.47
N SER A 111 -0.62 -26.34 -0.07
CA SER A 111 -0.26 -26.92 1.22
C SER A 111 0.68 -25.99 2.00
N TRP A 112 1.96 -25.99 1.65
CA TRP A 112 3.00 -25.25 2.35
C TRP A 112 2.82 -23.73 2.29
N VAL A 113 2.44 -23.18 1.14
CA VAL A 113 2.21 -21.73 1.01
C VAL A 113 0.85 -21.36 1.62
N GLN A 114 -0.20 -22.15 1.32
CA GLN A 114 -1.55 -21.96 1.85
C GLN A 114 -1.55 -21.96 3.38
N PHE A 115 -1.05 -23.01 4.03
CA PHE A 115 -1.05 -23.12 5.49
C PHE A 115 0.10 -22.37 6.18
N GLY A 116 0.92 -21.65 5.42
CA GLY A 116 1.99 -20.80 5.94
C GLY A 116 1.70 -19.33 5.67
N VAL A 117 2.29 -18.84 4.59
CA VAL A 117 2.27 -17.42 4.20
C VAL A 117 0.86 -16.88 4.01
N PHE A 118 -0.01 -17.63 3.34
CA PHE A 118 -1.40 -17.23 3.14
C PHE A 118 -2.16 -17.17 4.46
N THR A 119 -2.11 -18.23 5.27
CA THR A 119 -2.82 -18.29 6.56
C THR A 119 -2.45 -17.10 7.45
N ASN A 120 -1.16 -16.76 7.55
CA ASN A 120 -0.74 -15.60 8.33
C ASN A 120 -1.33 -14.30 7.78
N ARG A 121 -1.25 -14.06 6.47
CA ARG A 121 -1.87 -12.88 5.85
C ARG A 121 -3.36 -12.84 6.13
N ALA A 122 -4.08 -13.96 5.98
CA ALA A 122 -5.51 -14.03 6.20
C ALA A 122 -5.87 -13.73 7.67
N ILE A 123 -5.15 -14.33 8.62
CA ILE A 123 -5.37 -14.08 10.05
C ILE A 123 -5.12 -12.60 10.40
N LEU A 124 -4.01 -12.02 9.95
CA LEU A 124 -3.68 -10.62 10.25
C LEU A 124 -4.60 -9.61 9.55
N SER A 125 -5.11 -9.96 8.38
CA SER A 125 -6.02 -9.07 7.63
C SER A 125 -7.45 -9.10 8.18
N TYR A 126 -7.89 -10.22 8.77
CA TYR A 126 -9.32 -10.44 9.07
C TYR A 126 -9.61 -10.88 10.52
N ASN A 127 -8.59 -11.04 11.37
CA ASN A 127 -8.71 -11.32 12.80
C ASN A 127 -9.60 -12.55 13.15
N GLY A 128 -9.56 -13.60 12.33
CA GLY A 128 -10.42 -14.79 12.49
C GLY A 128 -10.37 -15.77 11.31
N PRO A 129 -11.25 -16.79 11.27
CA PRO A 129 -11.44 -17.60 10.07
C PRO A 129 -12.06 -16.70 9.02
N TYR A 130 -11.27 -16.20 8.07
CA TYR A 130 -11.86 -15.43 6.99
C TYR A 130 -12.75 -16.35 6.16
N ASN A 131 -14.07 -16.17 6.26
CA ASN A 131 -15.16 -16.41 5.30
C ASN A 131 -15.08 -17.62 4.33
N ALA A 132 -14.22 -18.59 4.56
CA ALA A 132 -14.09 -19.84 3.81
C ALA A 132 -14.72 -21.02 4.58
N LEU A 133 -15.01 -20.83 5.87
CA LEU A 133 -15.63 -21.83 6.74
C LEU A 133 -17.10 -21.52 7.04
N GLY A 134 -17.69 -20.49 6.40
CA GLY A 134 -19.09 -20.10 6.66
C GLY A 134 -19.37 -19.61 8.09
N SER A 135 -18.34 -19.14 8.81
CA SER A 135 -18.48 -18.66 10.18
C SER A 135 -17.87 -17.27 10.32
N ASN A 136 -18.64 -16.38 10.95
CA ASN A 136 -18.21 -15.04 11.37
C ASN A 136 -17.68 -15.03 12.82
N ASP A 137 -17.42 -16.20 13.40
CA ASP A 137 -16.96 -16.30 14.79
C ASP A 137 -15.54 -15.75 14.91
N LYS A 138 -15.38 -14.67 15.69
CA LYS A 138 -14.07 -14.16 16.06
C LYS A 138 -13.32 -15.22 16.88
N TRP A 139 -12.08 -15.52 16.49
CA TRP A 139 -11.23 -16.43 17.26
C TRP A 139 -10.64 -15.71 18.47
N SER A 140 -10.41 -16.44 19.57
CA SER A 140 -9.71 -15.88 20.73
C SER A 140 -8.28 -15.51 20.36
N GLN A 141 -7.73 -14.52 21.06
CA GLN A 141 -6.34 -14.07 20.85
C GLN A 141 -5.33 -15.20 21.05
N ASP A 142 -5.55 -16.08 22.04
CA ASP A 142 -4.71 -17.27 22.25
C ASP A 142 -4.72 -18.22 21.04
N LYS A 143 -5.90 -18.44 20.45
CA LYS A 143 -6.04 -19.28 19.25
C LYS A 143 -5.36 -18.63 18.05
N LEU A 144 -5.53 -17.33 17.87
CA LEU A 144 -4.89 -16.56 16.79
C LEU A 144 -3.36 -16.61 16.91
N ALA A 145 -2.82 -16.42 18.12
CA ALA A 145 -1.38 -16.49 18.38
C ALA A 145 -0.78 -17.86 18.01
N VAL A 146 -1.43 -18.96 18.44
CA VAL A 146 -0.98 -20.32 18.10
C VAL A 146 -0.98 -20.55 16.57
N LEU A 147 -2.03 -20.10 15.88
CA LEU A 147 -2.15 -20.27 14.44
C LEU A 147 -1.18 -19.40 13.65
N LEU A 148 -0.91 -18.18 14.12
CA LEU A 148 0.10 -17.28 13.54
C LEU A 148 1.51 -17.82 13.72
N GLU A 149 1.82 -18.41 14.87
CA GLU A 149 3.11 -19.06 15.12
C GLU A 149 3.28 -20.27 14.20
N GLU A 150 2.28 -21.15 14.13
CA GLU A 150 2.30 -22.29 13.23
C GLU A 150 2.43 -21.87 11.76
N GLY A 151 1.64 -20.88 11.33
CA GLY A 151 1.70 -20.33 9.98
C GLY A 151 3.02 -19.64 9.68
N ALA A 152 3.64 -18.96 10.65
CA ALA A 152 4.98 -18.40 10.50
C ALA A 152 6.05 -19.49 10.35
N ILE A 153 5.99 -20.58 11.12
CA ILE A 153 6.91 -21.72 10.99
C ILE A 153 6.78 -22.34 9.60
N ARG A 154 5.55 -22.63 9.17
CA ARG A 154 5.27 -23.21 7.84
C ARG A 154 5.65 -22.25 6.71
N GLY A 155 5.39 -20.96 6.88
CA GLY A 155 5.68 -19.91 5.91
C GLY A 155 7.19 -19.68 5.74
N ASN A 156 7.96 -19.57 6.82
CA ASN A 156 9.42 -19.49 6.73
C ASN A 156 10.02 -20.78 6.15
N LYS A 157 9.44 -21.96 6.49
CA LYS A 157 9.89 -23.22 5.91
C LYS A 157 9.61 -23.31 4.40
N SER A 158 8.45 -22.85 3.95
CA SER A 158 8.11 -22.83 2.52
C SER A 158 9.00 -21.86 1.74
N LEU A 159 9.28 -20.67 2.29
CA LEU A 159 10.24 -19.74 1.73
C LEU A 159 11.67 -20.31 1.68
N GLN A 160 12.09 -21.07 2.70
CA GLN A 160 13.39 -21.75 2.68
C GLN A 160 13.46 -22.83 1.60
N ILE A 161 12.38 -23.60 1.38
CA ILE A 161 12.30 -24.59 0.30
C ILE A 161 12.43 -23.89 -1.06
N LEU A 162 11.68 -22.80 -1.26
CA LEU A 162 11.77 -21.98 -2.47
C LEU A 162 13.16 -21.40 -2.68
N GLN A 163 13.77 -20.85 -1.62
CA GLN A 163 15.12 -20.30 -1.67
C GLN A 163 16.15 -21.33 -2.14
N THR A 164 16.17 -22.51 -1.52
CA THR A 164 17.12 -23.58 -1.89
C THR A 164 16.87 -24.08 -3.32
N TRP A 165 15.61 -24.18 -3.75
CA TRP A 165 15.29 -24.56 -5.12
C TRP A 165 15.76 -23.52 -6.14
N LEU A 166 15.41 -22.26 -5.93
CA LEU A 166 15.66 -21.14 -6.84
C LEU A 166 17.12 -20.67 -6.88
N GLU A 167 17.97 -21.15 -5.97
CA GLU A 167 19.43 -20.97 -6.05
C GLU A 167 20.03 -21.67 -7.28
N THR A 168 19.39 -22.74 -7.75
CA THR A 168 19.89 -23.56 -8.86
C THR A 168 18.92 -23.65 -10.04
N HIS A 169 17.70 -23.15 -9.89
CA HIS A 169 16.65 -23.16 -10.92
C HIS A 169 16.11 -21.76 -11.16
N GLU A 170 15.90 -21.41 -12.42
CA GLU A 170 15.37 -20.08 -12.78
C GLU A 170 13.85 -19.95 -12.51
N TRP A 171 13.12 -21.05 -12.71
CA TRP A 171 11.67 -21.21 -12.56
C TRP A 171 11.35 -22.47 -11.76
N LEU A 172 10.12 -22.58 -11.27
CA LEU A 172 9.77 -23.63 -10.30
C LEU A 172 9.76 -25.04 -10.92
N ALA A 173 9.00 -25.26 -11.98
CA ALA A 173 8.80 -26.63 -12.49
C ALA A 173 9.79 -27.01 -13.59
N LEU A 174 10.01 -26.12 -14.55
CA LEU A 174 10.72 -26.39 -15.81
C LEU A 174 11.72 -25.27 -16.10
N GLY A 175 12.52 -25.37 -17.17
CA GLY A 175 13.40 -24.28 -17.63
C GLY A 175 12.69 -23.06 -18.23
N ARG A 176 11.41 -22.84 -17.89
CA ARG A 176 10.51 -21.79 -18.39
C ARG A 176 9.38 -21.53 -17.38
N PRO A 177 8.72 -20.37 -17.39
CA PRO A 177 7.59 -20.12 -16.51
C PRO A 177 6.43 -21.07 -16.81
N THR A 178 5.78 -21.56 -15.76
CA THR A 178 4.58 -22.41 -15.84
C THR A 178 3.49 -21.95 -14.88
N ILE A 179 2.33 -22.59 -14.90
CA ILE A 179 1.30 -22.32 -13.89
C ILE A 179 1.77 -22.62 -12.45
N ALA A 180 2.88 -23.35 -12.25
CA ALA A 180 3.54 -23.48 -10.96
C ALA A 180 3.97 -22.10 -10.43
N ASP A 181 4.63 -21.30 -11.27
CA ASP A 181 5.10 -19.97 -10.90
C ASP A 181 3.94 -19.03 -10.60
N VAL A 182 2.92 -19.02 -11.46
CA VAL A 182 1.69 -18.23 -11.27
C VAL A 182 1.00 -18.59 -9.95
N SER A 183 0.90 -19.88 -9.63
CA SER A 183 0.21 -20.35 -8.43
C SER A 183 0.96 -20.04 -7.14
N VAL A 184 2.29 -20.08 -7.13
CA VAL A 184 3.09 -19.80 -5.93
C VAL A 184 3.30 -18.29 -5.73
N PHE A 185 3.43 -17.54 -6.82
CA PHE A 185 3.87 -16.14 -6.83
C PHE A 185 3.11 -15.23 -5.87
N VAL A 186 1.78 -15.17 -5.98
CA VAL A 186 1.01 -14.09 -5.34
C VAL A 186 1.14 -14.09 -3.82
N TYR A 187 1.05 -15.25 -3.19
CA TYR A 187 1.13 -15.31 -1.73
C TYR A 187 2.55 -15.18 -1.22
N VAL A 188 3.54 -15.65 -1.98
CA VAL A 188 4.95 -15.41 -1.65
C VAL A 188 5.29 -13.93 -1.79
N ALA A 189 4.88 -13.25 -2.86
CA ALA A 189 5.12 -11.82 -3.07
C ALA A 189 4.43 -10.95 -2.01
N LEU A 190 3.26 -11.36 -1.53
CA LEU A 190 2.51 -10.69 -0.45
C LEU A 190 2.87 -11.19 0.95
N ALA A 191 3.90 -12.04 1.12
CA ALA A 191 4.32 -12.57 2.42
C ALA A 191 4.52 -11.50 3.52
N PRO A 192 5.05 -10.30 3.21
CA PRO A 192 5.18 -9.24 4.22
C PRO A 192 3.87 -8.76 4.83
N MET A 193 2.72 -8.95 4.17
CA MET A 193 1.40 -8.66 4.74
C MET A 193 0.97 -9.67 5.81
N GLY A 194 1.64 -10.83 5.87
CA GLY A 194 1.49 -11.85 6.90
C GLY A 194 2.58 -11.80 7.98
N ASP A 195 3.31 -10.68 8.09
CA ASP A 195 4.49 -10.53 8.96
C ASP A 195 5.61 -11.57 8.71
N ILE A 196 5.72 -12.06 7.46
CA ILE A 196 6.80 -12.96 7.05
C ILE A 196 7.74 -12.22 6.09
N ALA A 197 9.00 -12.07 6.51
CA ALA A 197 10.01 -11.34 5.78
C ALA A 197 10.51 -12.11 4.54
N LEU A 198 10.69 -11.41 3.42
CA LEU A 198 11.33 -11.96 2.22
C LEU A 198 12.83 -11.68 2.13
N THR A 199 13.34 -10.71 2.90
CA THR A 199 14.75 -10.30 2.92
C THR A 199 15.75 -11.46 3.07
N PRO A 200 15.49 -12.50 3.90
CA PRO A 200 16.41 -13.65 4.02
C PRO A 200 16.51 -14.53 2.77
N TYR A 201 15.64 -14.35 1.78
CA TYR A 201 15.46 -15.26 0.65
C TYR A 201 15.74 -14.55 -0.69
N PRO A 202 17.02 -14.23 -0.99
CA PRO A 202 17.39 -13.45 -2.17
C PRO A 202 17.06 -14.14 -3.51
N ALA A 203 17.08 -15.47 -3.58
CA ALA A 203 16.69 -16.20 -4.79
C ALA A 203 15.17 -16.12 -5.02
N VAL A 204 14.39 -16.12 -3.93
CA VAL A 204 12.93 -15.88 -3.97
C VAL A 204 12.63 -14.46 -4.44
N LEU A 205 13.32 -13.45 -3.90
CA LEU A 205 13.19 -12.06 -4.35
C LEU A 205 13.51 -11.90 -5.84
N ALA A 206 14.59 -12.52 -6.32
CA ALA A 206 14.96 -12.49 -7.74
C ALA A 206 13.90 -13.17 -8.62
N TRP A 207 13.32 -14.27 -8.16
CA TRP A 207 12.23 -14.95 -8.86
C TRP A 207 10.93 -14.13 -8.90
N ILE A 208 10.56 -13.46 -7.80
CA ILE A 208 9.42 -12.51 -7.77
C ILE A 208 9.60 -11.44 -8.85
N GLU A 209 10.77 -10.82 -8.93
CA GLU A 209 11.05 -9.80 -9.96
C GLU A 209 11.03 -10.38 -11.37
N ARG A 210 11.43 -11.65 -11.56
CA ARG A 210 11.29 -12.34 -12.85
C ARG A 210 9.83 -12.53 -13.25
N VAL A 211 8.96 -12.98 -12.32
CA VAL A 211 7.53 -13.15 -12.59
C VAL A 211 6.87 -11.82 -12.96
N LYS A 212 7.22 -10.73 -12.25
CA LYS A 212 6.71 -9.37 -12.54
C LYS A 212 7.06 -8.85 -13.93
N LYS A 213 8.13 -9.38 -14.54
CA LYS A 213 8.59 -9.01 -15.89
C LYS A 213 7.93 -9.83 -17.02
N LEU A 214 7.07 -10.80 -16.70
CA LEU A 214 6.40 -11.60 -17.73
C LEU A 214 5.48 -10.72 -18.61
N PRO A 215 5.48 -10.86 -19.94
CA PRO A 215 4.57 -10.13 -20.81
C PRO A 215 3.11 -10.40 -20.45
N GLY A 216 2.33 -9.33 -20.22
CA GLY A 216 0.94 -9.44 -19.76
C GLY A 216 0.76 -9.56 -18.25
N PHE A 217 1.83 -9.39 -17.46
CA PHE A 217 1.72 -9.29 -16.01
C PHE A 217 0.78 -8.14 -15.60
N ILE A 218 -0.10 -8.40 -14.64
CA ILE A 218 -0.97 -7.41 -14.01
C ILE A 218 -0.72 -7.41 -12.50
N SER A 219 -0.79 -6.25 -11.84
CA SER A 219 -0.51 -6.15 -10.40
C SER A 219 -1.73 -6.47 -9.51
N ILE A 220 -1.51 -6.58 -8.20
CA ILE A 220 -2.53 -6.78 -7.15
C ILE A 220 -2.36 -5.75 -6.03
N PRO A 221 -3.44 -5.27 -5.39
CA PRO A 221 -3.34 -4.46 -4.17
C PRO A 221 -2.41 -5.09 -3.12
N GLY A 222 -1.52 -4.29 -2.56
CA GLY A 222 -0.51 -4.73 -1.59
C GLY A 222 0.88 -5.02 -2.19
N LEU A 223 1.00 -5.06 -3.52
CA LEU A 223 2.29 -5.29 -4.21
C LEU A 223 3.05 -3.98 -4.52
N ASP A 224 2.42 -2.81 -4.38
CA ASP A 224 2.74 -1.63 -5.19
C ASP A 224 3.23 -0.37 -4.42
N ASP A 225 4.39 0.09 -4.89
CA ASP A 225 5.08 1.39 -4.79
C ASP A 225 4.25 2.53 -5.48
N PRO A 226 4.52 3.84 -5.30
CA PRO A 226 3.86 4.93 -6.06
C PRO A 226 3.89 4.79 -7.59
N LEU A 227 4.83 4.04 -8.16
CA LEU A 227 4.94 3.83 -9.61
C LEU A 227 3.67 3.22 -10.27
N PRO A 228 3.09 2.14 -9.73
CA PRO A 228 1.77 1.62 -10.12
C PRO A 228 0.62 2.64 -10.17
N ALA A 229 0.61 3.65 -9.29
CA ALA A 229 -0.38 4.73 -9.34
C ALA A 229 -0.13 5.70 -10.51
N VAL A 230 1.14 5.99 -10.81
CA VAL A 230 1.54 6.78 -11.99
C VAL A 230 1.14 6.05 -13.28
N LEU A 231 1.44 4.76 -13.38
CA LEU A 231 1.10 3.93 -14.54
C LEU A 231 -0.43 3.78 -14.75
N ALA A 232 -1.21 3.82 -13.67
CA ALA A 232 -2.67 3.73 -13.74
C ALA A 232 -3.38 5.06 -14.03
N SER A 233 -2.65 6.18 -14.06
CA SER A 233 -3.23 7.49 -14.34
C SER A 233 -3.39 7.70 -15.85
N PRO A 234 -4.59 8.02 -16.35
CA PRO A 234 -4.78 8.34 -17.78
C PRO A 234 -4.15 9.69 -18.17
N ASP A 235 -3.82 10.51 -17.17
CA ASP A 235 -3.32 11.88 -17.34
C ASP A 235 -1.79 11.96 -17.28
N LEU A 236 -1.10 10.84 -17.05
CA LEU A 236 0.36 10.78 -16.97
C LEU A 236 0.91 9.74 -17.95
N THR A 237 2.06 10.05 -18.54
CA THR A 237 2.87 9.08 -19.28
C THR A 237 4.23 8.97 -18.61
N LEU A 238 4.64 7.77 -18.23
CA LEU A 238 5.95 7.54 -17.62
C LEU A 238 7.04 7.64 -18.71
N LEU A 239 7.92 8.64 -18.58
CA LEU A 239 9.01 8.87 -19.55
C LEU A 239 10.38 8.37 -19.06
N ALA A 240 10.59 8.27 -17.76
CA ALA A 240 11.88 7.84 -17.19
C ALA A 240 11.72 7.41 -15.73
N VAL A 241 12.62 6.52 -15.29
CA VAL A 241 12.79 6.15 -13.88
C VAL A 241 14.25 6.28 -13.48
N TYR A 242 14.50 6.77 -12.27
CA TYR A 242 15.84 6.88 -11.69
C TYR A 242 15.89 6.18 -10.33
N SER A 243 16.97 5.43 -10.10
CA SER A 243 17.32 4.89 -8.79
C SER A 243 18.82 4.95 -8.57
N ARG A 244 19.26 4.80 -7.31
CA ARG A 244 20.69 4.83 -6.94
C ARG A 244 21.50 3.74 -7.65
N THR A 245 20.86 2.63 -8.01
CA THR A 245 21.48 1.56 -8.78
C THR A 245 20.70 1.31 -10.06
N LEU A 246 21.41 0.96 -11.13
CA LEU A 246 20.78 0.58 -12.40
C LEU A 246 19.88 -0.65 -12.23
N ALA A 247 20.26 -1.61 -11.37
CA ALA A 247 19.45 -2.78 -11.06
C ALA A 247 18.10 -2.39 -10.43
N SER A 248 18.11 -1.46 -9.46
CA SER A 248 16.88 -0.96 -8.85
C SER A 248 16.02 -0.12 -9.80
N ALA A 249 16.63 0.59 -10.75
CA ALA A 249 15.86 1.29 -11.78
C ALA A 249 15.23 0.31 -12.77
N LYS A 250 15.98 -0.69 -13.24
CA LYS A 250 15.50 -1.75 -14.15
C LYS A 250 14.43 -2.65 -13.53
N SER A 251 14.49 -2.92 -12.22
CA SER A 251 13.43 -3.68 -11.53
C SER A 251 12.09 -2.95 -11.49
N LEU A 252 12.08 -1.62 -11.70
CA LEU A 252 10.86 -0.82 -11.69
C LEU A 252 10.17 -0.76 -13.06
N ILE A 253 10.92 -0.81 -14.18
CA ILE A 253 10.37 -0.59 -15.54
C ILE A 253 10.62 -1.74 -16.55
N GLY A 254 11.34 -2.80 -16.19
CA GLY A 254 11.72 -3.88 -17.12
C GLY A 254 13.06 -3.64 -17.84
N GLU A 255 13.55 -4.63 -18.58
CA GLU A 255 14.91 -4.64 -19.17
C GLU A 255 15.04 -3.96 -20.54
N ASP A 256 13.94 -3.60 -21.20
CA ASP A 256 13.94 -3.08 -22.59
C ASP A 256 13.98 -1.54 -22.71
N GLU A 257 13.89 -0.78 -21.62
CA GLU A 257 14.06 0.67 -21.65
C GLU A 257 15.54 1.02 -21.36
N GLU A 258 16.37 0.74 -22.36
CA GLU A 258 17.75 1.22 -22.36
C GLU A 258 17.75 2.74 -22.59
N GLU A 259 17.79 3.55 -21.52
CA GLU A 259 18.65 4.73 -21.54
C GLU A 259 18.98 5.37 -20.19
N LYS A 260 20.28 5.33 -19.87
CA LYS A 260 20.92 6.30 -19.00
C LYS A 260 20.72 7.71 -19.59
N ARG A 261 19.71 8.46 -19.17
CA ARG A 261 19.62 9.88 -19.56
C ARG A 261 19.38 10.77 -18.36
N ARG A 262 20.20 11.82 -18.32
CA ARG A 262 20.20 12.92 -17.36
C ARG A 262 18.82 13.59 -17.35
N ILE A 263 18.60 14.50 -16.40
CA ILE A 263 17.45 15.42 -16.26
C ILE A 263 17.38 16.38 -17.49
N THR A 264 17.36 15.83 -18.70
CA THR A 264 17.50 16.48 -20.00
C THR A 264 16.51 15.93 -21.04
N LEU A 265 15.72 14.91 -20.69
CA LEU A 265 14.49 14.59 -21.41
C LEU A 265 13.44 15.68 -21.09
N ASP A 266 12.51 15.91 -22.02
CA ASP A 266 11.40 16.86 -21.85
C ASP A 266 10.35 16.32 -20.87
N ILE A 267 10.77 16.15 -19.61
CA ILE A 267 9.94 15.67 -18.50
C ILE A 267 9.24 16.89 -17.91
N ALA A 268 7.91 16.90 -17.88
CA ALA A 268 7.14 17.99 -17.26
C ALA A 268 7.10 17.91 -15.73
N ALA A 269 7.01 16.69 -15.19
CA ALA A 269 6.78 16.44 -13.78
C ALA A 269 7.55 15.21 -13.26
N VAL A 270 7.82 15.16 -11.96
CA VAL A 270 8.53 14.06 -11.30
C VAL A 270 7.81 13.64 -10.01
N THR A 271 7.75 12.33 -9.77
CA THR A 271 7.39 11.77 -8.47
C THR A 271 8.68 11.38 -7.71
N ILE A 272 8.75 11.66 -6.41
CA ILE A 272 9.96 11.45 -5.61
C ILE A 272 9.65 10.62 -4.36
N ALA A 273 10.06 9.35 -4.37
CA ALA A 273 10.00 8.44 -3.22
C ALA A 273 11.43 8.09 -2.76
N LEU A 274 12.03 8.94 -1.92
CA LEU A 274 13.42 8.82 -1.47
C LEU A 274 13.50 8.89 0.06
N PRO A 275 14.61 8.45 0.69
CA PRO A 275 14.81 8.64 2.13
C PRO A 275 14.63 10.11 2.53
N ILE A 276 14.03 10.34 3.70
CA ILE A 276 13.62 11.66 4.22
C ILE A 276 14.80 12.66 4.20
N THR A 277 16.01 12.21 4.51
CA THR A 277 17.23 13.04 4.54
C THR A 277 17.78 13.38 3.15
N VAL A 278 17.36 12.67 2.11
CA VAL A 278 17.83 12.84 0.73
C VAL A 278 16.83 13.64 -0.10
N GLN A 279 15.53 13.44 0.15
CA GLN A 279 14.45 13.97 -0.67
C GLN A 279 14.47 15.51 -0.82
N PRO A 280 14.71 16.34 0.22
CA PRO A 280 14.69 17.80 0.10
C PRO A 280 15.66 18.36 -0.95
N ALA A 281 16.88 17.79 -1.01
CA ALA A 281 17.88 18.22 -1.98
C ALA A 281 17.47 17.88 -3.42
N VAL A 282 16.76 16.77 -3.62
CA VAL A 282 16.26 16.34 -4.94
C VAL A 282 15.06 17.19 -5.34
N ILE A 283 14.10 17.43 -4.43
CA ILE A 283 12.96 18.34 -4.64
C ILE A 283 13.47 19.71 -5.11
N ARG A 284 14.42 20.31 -4.38
CA ARG A 284 15.02 21.60 -4.72
C ARG A 284 15.59 21.63 -6.13
N ARG A 285 16.31 20.58 -6.53
CA ARG A 285 16.92 20.48 -7.88
C ARG A 285 15.87 20.34 -8.97
N CYS A 286 14.83 19.55 -8.76
CA CYS A 286 13.74 19.36 -9.73
C CYS A 286 12.94 20.65 -9.91
N LEU A 287 12.58 21.34 -8.82
CA LEU A 287 11.89 22.62 -8.87
C LEU A 287 12.75 23.71 -9.56
N ALA A 288 14.05 23.78 -9.25
CA ALA A 288 14.98 24.69 -9.92
C ALA A 288 15.12 24.42 -11.43
N ALA A 289 14.91 23.17 -11.85
CA ALA A 289 14.87 22.76 -13.25
C ALA A 289 13.49 22.99 -13.92
N GLY A 290 12.56 23.66 -13.23
CA GLY A 290 11.23 23.98 -13.75
C GLY A 290 10.28 22.77 -13.80
N LYS A 291 10.51 21.74 -12.99
CA LYS A 291 9.68 20.52 -12.98
C LYS A 291 8.59 20.60 -11.92
N HIS A 292 7.39 20.13 -12.24
CA HIS A 292 6.38 19.86 -11.22
C HIS A 292 6.82 18.67 -10.35
N VAL A 293 6.61 18.73 -9.04
CA VAL A 293 7.09 17.72 -8.09
C VAL A 293 5.93 17.21 -7.25
N LEU A 294 5.76 15.88 -7.20
CA LEU A 294 5.01 15.16 -6.16
C LEU A 294 6.00 14.37 -5.32
N SER A 295 6.25 14.77 -4.08
CA SER A 295 7.17 14.07 -3.17
C SER A 295 6.40 13.24 -2.15
N GLU A 296 6.87 12.03 -1.85
CA GLU A 296 6.44 11.28 -0.67
C GLU A 296 6.63 12.09 0.62
N LYS A 297 5.76 11.86 1.59
CA LYS A 297 5.92 12.32 2.98
C LYS A 297 7.06 11.58 3.70
N PRO A 298 7.58 12.12 4.83
CA PRO A 298 7.38 13.48 5.35
C PRO A 298 8.00 14.56 4.45
N ILE A 299 7.53 15.80 4.59
CA ILE A 299 8.00 16.96 3.80
C ILE A 299 9.53 17.18 3.86
N ALA A 300 10.14 16.95 5.04
CA ALA A 300 11.57 17.06 5.29
C ALA A 300 11.93 16.33 6.60
N PRO A 301 13.24 16.20 6.92
CA PRO A 301 13.69 15.60 8.18
C PRO A 301 13.26 16.36 9.42
N ASP A 302 13.16 17.69 9.33
CA ASP A 302 12.86 18.58 10.44
C ASP A 302 12.17 19.87 9.97
N ILE A 303 11.52 20.62 10.88
CA ILE A 303 10.82 21.88 10.61
C ILE A 303 11.76 22.89 9.95
N ALA A 304 13.03 22.99 10.38
CA ALA A 304 13.95 24.00 9.85
C ALA A 304 14.25 23.74 8.36
N SER A 305 14.53 22.49 8.01
CA SER A 305 14.72 21.99 6.65
C SER A 305 13.46 22.15 5.81
N ALA A 306 12.28 21.85 6.36
CA ALA A 306 11.00 22.04 5.69
C ALA A 306 10.73 23.52 5.36
N LEU A 307 10.94 24.41 6.33
CA LEU A 307 10.78 25.85 6.16
C LEU A 307 11.80 26.43 5.16
N GLU A 308 13.04 25.94 5.15
CA GLU A 308 14.03 26.35 4.16
C GLU A 308 13.62 25.96 2.74
N LEU A 309 13.14 24.73 2.56
CA LEU A 309 12.67 24.24 1.28
C LEU A 309 11.41 25.00 0.81
N LEU A 310 10.46 25.23 1.70
CA LEU A 310 9.27 26.06 1.45
C LEU A 310 9.63 27.48 1.05
N ARG A 311 10.54 28.15 1.78
CA ARG A 311 11.00 29.50 1.42
C ARG A 311 11.57 29.52 0.01
N PHE A 312 12.42 28.55 -0.32
CA PHE A 312 12.96 28.41 -1.68
C PHE A 312 11.85 28.20 -2.72
N TYR A 313 10.94 27.26 -2.48
CA TYR A 313 9.82 26.98 -3.38
C TYR A 313 9.00 28.26 -3.64
N ARG A 314 8.68 29.01 -2.58
CA ARG A 314 7.92 30.26 -2.71
C ARG A 314 8.69 31.37 -3.44
N THR A 315 10.04 31.35 -3.48
CA THR A 315 10.77 32.27 -4.37
C THR A 315 10.56 32.00 -5.86
N LEU A 316 10.27 30.75 -6.24
CA LEU A 316 10.00 30.39 -7.64
C LEU A 316 8.65 30.93 -8.12
N ASP A 317 7.72 31.17 -7.19
CA ASP A 317 6.41 31.74 -7.49
C ASP A 317 6.48 33.26 -7.78
N VAL A 318 7.50 33.94 -7.25
CA VAL A 318 7.64 35.40 -7.32
C VAL A 318 8.49 35.86 -8.51
N GLY A 319 9.18 34.94 -9.22
CA GLY A 319 10.08 35.33 -10.31
C GLY A 319 10.42 34.21 -11.28
N SER A 320 9.63 34.06 -12.36
CA SER A 320 10.06 33.34 -13.56
C SER A 320 9.16 33.67 -14.75
N SER A 321 9.48 34.75 -15.46
CA SER A 321 9.04 35.00 -16.84
C SER A 321 9.94 34.31 -17.88
N SER A 322 10.70 33.27 -17.49
CA SER A 322 11.76 32.69 -18.34
C SER A 322 11.80 31.15 -18.36
N SER A 323 10.75 30.47 -17.91
CA SER A 323 10.60 29.03 -18.12
C SER A 323 10.31 28.76 -19.60
N ARG A 324 11.07 27.85 -20.24
CA ARG A 324 10.85 27.39 -21.62
C ARG A 324 9.48 26.71 -21.83
N SER A 325 8.77 26.33 -20.76
CA SER A 325 7.42 25.73 -20.82
C SER A 325 6.29 26.69 -20.40
N GLY A 326 6.58 27.95 -20.07
CA GLY A 326 5.56 28.94 -19.71
C GLY A 326 4.85 28.73 -18.36
N SER A 327 5.03 27.61 -17.67
CA SER A 327 4.42 27.32 -16.36
C SER A 327 5.40 27.44 -15.19
N THR A 328 4.92 27.96 -14.06
CA THR A 328 5.64 27.97 -12.77
C THR A 328 5.64 26.55 -12.19
N PRO A 329 6.79 25.99 -11.77
CA PRO A 329 6.84 24.66 -11.17
C PRO A 329 6.02 24.62 -9.88
N THR A 330 5.32 23.51 -9.65
CA THR A 330 4.55 23.27 -8.42
C THR A 330 5.19 22.18 -7.58
N TRP A 331 5.01 22.28 -6.27
CA TRP A 331 5.39 21.24 -5.32
C TRP A 331 4.16 20.77 -4.57
N SER A 332 3.97 19.45 -4.55
CA SER A 332 2.95 18.73 -3.82
C SER A 332 3.60 17.66 -2.94
N VAL A 333 3.04 17.43 -1.75
CA VAL A 333 3.46 16.35 -0.85
C VAL A 333 2.35 15.30 -0.78
N ALA A 334 2.70 14.06 -1.11
CA ALA A 334 1.81 12.90 -1.11
C ALA A 334 1.60 12.42 0.32
N GLU A 335 0.49 12.83 0.94
CA GLU A 335 -0.02 12.29 2.20
C GLU A 335 -1.33 11.57 1.90
N ASN A 336 -1.20 10.28 1.63
CA ASN A 336 -2.26 9.43 1.10
C ASN A 336 -3.45 9.28 2.07
N GLN A 337 -3.26 9.49 3.38
CA GLN A 337 -4.34 9.38 4.36
C GLN A 337 -5.43 10.45 4.16
N ARG A 338 -5.07 11.62 3.59
CA ARG A 338 -6.02 12.69 3.24
C ARG A 338 -6.95 12.33 2.08
N PHE A 339 -6.65 11.27 1.35
CA PHE A 339 -7.40 10.81 0.17
C PHE A 339 -8.16 9.50 0.41
N LEU A 340 -8.29 9.07 1.68
CA LEU A 340 -9.11 7.93 2.03
C LEU A 340 -10.57 8.36 2.21
N THR A 341 -11.50 7.69 1.52
CA THR A 341 -12.96 7.95 1.58
C THR A 341 -13.51 7.97 3.00
N ASN A 342 -13.03 7.08 3.86
CA ASN A 342 -13.50 7.01 5.25
C ASN A 342 -13.11 8.24 6.08
N PHE A 343 -11.94 8.84 5.84
CA PHE A 343 -11.55 10.11 6.47
C PHE A 343 -12.36 11.28 5.92
N GLU A 344 -12.58 11.35 4.61
CA GLU A 344 -13.43 12.38 3.98
C GLU A 344 -14.87 12.31 4.53
N ARG A 345 -15.43 11.10 4.62
CA ARG A 345 -16.77 10.84 5.16
C ARG A 345 -16.87 11.24 6.63
N ALA A 346 -15.90 10.82 7.45
CA ALA A 346 -15.87 11.15 8.87
C ALA A 346 -15.73 12.67 9.10
N ALA A 347 -14.88 13.36 8.33
CA ALA A 347 -14.74 14.81 8.40
C ALA A 347 -16.05 15.53 8.03
N ALA A 348 -16.73 15.08 6.97
CA ALA A 348 -18.02 15.63 6.55
C ALA A 348 -19.12 15.44 7.62
N GLU A 349 -19.11 14.32 8.36
CA GLU A 349 -20.01 14.11 9.50
C GLU A 349 -19.69 15.05 10.66
N VAL A 350 -18.41 15.15 11.05
CA VAL A 350 -17.99 16.04 12.15
C VAL A 350 -18.40 17.48 11.87
N ALA A 351 -18.22 17.96 10.63
CA ALA A 351 -18.55 19.33 10.23
C ALA A 351 -20.04 19.70 10.45
N GLN A 352 -20.95 18.72 10.42
CA GLN A 352 -22.40 18.93 10.59
C GLN A 352 -22.84 18.86 12.06
N ARG A 353 -21.94 18.47 12.97
CA ARG A 353 -22.27 18.13 14.37
C ARG A 353 -21.98 19.24 15.38
N GLY A 354 -21.74 20.45 14.90
CA GLY A 354 -21.49 21.63 15.72
C GLY A 354 -20.06 21.66 16.25
N ARG A 355 -19.85 22.35 17.37
CA ARG A 355 -18.51 22.55 17.92
C ARG A 355 -17.91 21.24 18.41
N VAL A 356 -16.64 21.01 18.06
CA VAL A 356 -15.86 19.88 18.59
C VAL A 356 -15.53 20.13 20.08
N HIS A 357 -15.79 19.15 20.91
CA HIS A 357 -15.52 19.17 22.36
C HIS A 357 -14.24 18.43 22.71
N THR A 358 -14.03 17.27 22.10
CA THR A 358 -12.89 16.39 22.41
C THR A 358 -12.53 15.52 21.22
N PHE A 359 -11.32 14.98 21.23
CA PHE A 359 -10.88 14.00 20.26
C PHE A 359 -9.95 12.97 20.89
N ARG A 360 -9.83 11.82 20.23
CA ARG A 360 -8.88 10.77 20.59
C ARG A 360 -8.29 10.18 19.33
N VAL A 361 -6.97 10.09 19.29
CA VAL A 361 -6.21 9.37 18.26
C VAL A 361 -5.41 8.27 18.95
N ARG A 362 -5.57 7.03 18.50
CA ARG A 362 -4.80 5.87 18.97
C ARG A 362 -4.28 5.09 17.78
N ILE A 363 -2.97 5.07 17.65
CA ILE A 363 -2.22 4.35 16.63
C ILE A 363 -1.31 3.35 17.33
N THR A 364 -1.54 2.07 17.06
CA THR A 364 -0.71 0.98 17.58
C THR A 364 -0.35 0.08 16.40
N ASN A 365 0.93 -0.02 16.10
CA ASN A 365 1.42 -0.88 15.03
C ASN A 365 2.81 -1.43 15.38
N PHE A 366 2.88 -2.61 15.97
CA PHE A 366 4.15 -3.19 16.41
C PHE A 366 5.09 -3.47 15.22
N VAL A 367 6.21 -2.74 15.15
CA VAL A 367 7.23 -2.93 14.12
C VAL A 367 8.23 -3.98 14.59
N ALA A 368 8.00 -5.22 14.15
CA ALA A 368 8.91 -6.34 14.42
C ALA A 368 10.19 -6.27 13.57
N LEU A 369 11.29 -6.82 14.11
CA LEU A 369 12.52 -7.09 13.34
C LEU A 369 12.21 -7.94 12.09
N GLY A 370 12.95 -7.70 11.00
CA GLY A 370 12.74 -8.39 9.72
C GLY A 370 11.65 -7.78 8.83
N GLY A 371 10.84 -6.84 9.33
CA GLY A 371 9.88 -6.10 8.51
C GLY A 371 10.55 -5.24 7.43
N LYS A 372 9.95 -5.18 6.22
CA LYS A 372 10.50 -4.42 5.06
C LYS A 372 11.02 -3.02 5.41
N TYR A 373 10.26 -2.28 6.22
CA TYR A 373 10.58 -0.89 6.55
C TYR A 373 11.70 -0.78 7.59
N VAL A 374 11.67 -1.57 8.66
CA VAL A 374 12.71 -1.53 9.71
C VAL A 374 14.07 -1.99 9.20
N GLU A 375 14.11 -2.78 8.12
CA GLU A 375 15.35 -3.23 7.52
C GLU A 375 16.05 -2.16 6.67
N THR A 376 15.39 -1.04 6.36
CA THR A 376 16.02 0.04 5.60
C THR A 376 17.08 0.76 6.44
N VAL A 377 18.28 0.96 5.88
CA VAL A 377 19.44 1.54 6.58
C VAL A 377 19.11 2.87 7.26
N TRP A 378 18.31 3.71 6.59
CA TRP A 378 17.97 5.04 7.07
C TRP A 378 16.90 5.03 8.18
N ARG A 379 16.16 3.93 8.39
CA ARG A 379 15.25 3.76 9.53
C ARG A 379 15.93 3.05 10.71
N LYS A 380 16.91 2.17 10.46
CA LYS A 380 17.76 1.58 11.52
C LYS A 380 18.62 2.63 12.21
N ASN A 381 19.19 3.53 11.42
CA ASN A 381 20.03 4.63 11.87
C ASN A 381 19.40 5.94 11.40
N PRO A 382 18.32 6.40 12.06
CA PRO A 382 17.61 7.59 11.62
C PRO A 382 18.50 8.82 11.76
N GLY A 383 18.77 9.48 10.64
CA GLY A 383 19.43 10.78 10.59
C GLY A 383 18.46 11.95 10.84
N TYR A 384 17.36 11.69 11.54
CA TYR A 384 16.25 12.59 11.82
C TYR A 384 15.63 12.21 13.18
N GLN A 385 14.92 13.15 13.81
CA GLN A 385 14.33 12.95 15.14
C GLN A 385 13.15 11.97 15.13
N GLY A 386 12.89 11.32 16.26
CA GLY A 386 11.67 10.52 16.46
C GLY A 386 11.59 9.18 15.74
N GLY A 387 12.48 8.89 14.78
CA GLY A 387 12.54 7.58 14.13
C GLY A 387 11.19 7.16 13.52
N PHE A 388 10.69 5.99 13.90
CA PHE A 388 9.37 5.53 13.42
C PHE A 388 8.21 6.41 13.86
N VAL A 389 8.29 7.06 15.02
CA VAL A 389 7.25 7.99 15.49
C VAL A 389 7.11 9.16 14.53
N LEU A 390 8.22 9.71 14.01
CA LEU A 390 8.15 10.77 13.00
C LEU A 390 7.70 10.22 11.65
N ASP A 391 8.36 9.18 11.14
CA ASP A 391 8.11 8.64 9.81
C ASP A 391 6.67 8.15 9.61
N GLY A 392 6.10 7.46 10.60
CA GLY A 392 4.72 6.98 10.56
C GLY A 392 3.71 7.94 11.21
N GLY A 393 4.15 8.85 12.07
CA GLY A 393 3.26 9.77 12.79
C GLY A 393 2.77 10.95 11.96
N VAL A 394 3.47 11.33 10.89
CA VAL A 394 3.03 12.44 10.02
C VAL A 394 1.75 12.13 9.24
N HIS A 395 1.29 10.89 9.21
CA HIS A 395 -0.03 10.57 8.69
C HIS A 395 -1.18 11.22 9.48
N GLN A 396 -0.90 11.75 10.68
CA GLN A 396 -1.90 12.17 11.66
C GLN A 396 -2.32 13.63 11.59
N ALA A 397 -3.58 13.87 11.96
CA ALA A 397 -4.31 15.11 11.73
C ALA A 397 -3.66 16.36 12.34
N ALA A 398 -3.48 17.38 11.49
CA ALA A 398 -3.17 18.75 11.84
C ALA A 398 -4.37 19.50 12.46
N GLY A 399 -4.15 20.76 12.87
CA GLY A 399 -5.19 21.65 13.44
C GLY A 399 -5.08 21.85 14.96
N LEU A 400 -3.90 21.56 15.52
CA LEU A 400 -3.61 21.74 16.95
C LEU A 400 -3.06 23.13 17.27
N SER A 401 -3.09 23.52 18.53
CA SER A 401 -2.54 24.78 19.04
C SER A 401 -1.41 24.55 20.03
N GLU A 402 -1.52 23.52 20.86
CA GLU A 402 -0.50 23.14 21.83
C GLU A 402 -0.58 21.64 22.16
N VAL A 403 0.57 21.06 22.52
CA VAL A 403 0.71 19.66 22.94
C VAL A 403 1.59 19.53 24.18
N SER A 404 1.34 18.49 24.97
CA SER A 404 2.14 18.07 26.12
C SER A 404 2.27 16.55 26.10
N ALA A 405 3.48 15.99 26.10
CA ALA A 405 3.70 14.58 25.79
C ALA A 405 4.81 13.92 26.62
N PHE A 406 4.78 12.59 26.65
CA PHE A 406 5.87 11.73 27.09
C PHE A 406 6.18 10.70 26.02
N SER A 407 7.42 10.22 26.00
CA SER A 407 7.90 9.23 25.03
C SER A 407 8.64 8.09 25.71
N ALA A 408 8.70 6.95 25.04
CA ALA A 408 9.53 5.83 25.42
C ALA A 408 10.17 5.17 24.19
N GLN A 409 11.33 4.56 24.40
CA GLN A 409 11.87 3.54 23.50
C GLN A 409 11.62 2.18 24.15
N LEU A 410 10.55 1.51 23.73
CA LEU A 410 10.18 0.20 24.24
C LEU A 410 10.95 -0.93 23.54
N GLN A 411 11.39 -0.69 22.30
CA GLN A 411 12.10 -1.63 21.46
C GLN A 411 13.50 -1.10 21.12
N PRO A 412 14.57 -1.81 21.52
CA PRO A 412 15.95 -1.38 21.22
C PRO A 412 16.23 -1.21 19.72
N HIS A 413 15.53 -1.95 18.85
CA HIS A 413 15.70 -1.89 17.40
C HIS A 413 14.93 -0.75 16.72
N LEU A 414 14.16 0.06 17.47
CA LEU A 414 13.42 1.21 16.95
C LEU A 414 13.89 2.53 17.60
N PRO A 415 15.15 2.95 17.37
CA PRO A 415 15.65 4.21 17.92
C PRO A 415 15.02 5.43 17.20
N PRO A 416 15.08 6.63 17.80
CA PRO A 416 15.46 6.90 19.19
C PRO A 416 14.30 6.72 20.18
N VAL A 417 13.06 6.75 19.69
CA VAL A 417 11.82 6.49 20.42
C VAL A 417 10.85 5.78 19.48
N ASP A 418 9.99 4.94 20.03
CA ASP A 418 8.98 4.19 19.26
C ASP A 418 7.56 4.42 19.77
N THR A 419 7.41 5.07 20.93
CA THR A 419 6.13 5.25 21.59
C THR A 419 6.02 6.67 22.13
N VAL A 420 4.89 7.33 21.88
CA VAL A 420 4.53 8.63 22.43
C VAL A 420 3.08 8.66 22.89
N VAL A 421 2.84 9.37 23.98
CA VAL A 421 1.48 9.69 24.47
C VAL A 421 1.43 11.18 24.76
N ALA A 422 0.45 11.86 24.16
CA ALA A 422 0.28 13.29 24.25
C ALA A 422 -1.16 13.68 24.63
N THR A 423 -1.27 14.77 25.36
CA THR A 423 -2.49 15.58 25.44
C THR A 423 -2.33 16.80 24.54
N ALA A 424 -3.41 17.22 23.90
CA ALA A 424 -3.36 18.24 22.87
C ALA A 424 -4.61 19.11 22.88
N ARG A 425 -4.47 20.36 22.43
CA ARG A 425 -5.58 21.30 22.26
C ARG A 425 -5.69 21.71 20.79
N THR A 426 -6.88 21.67 20.21
CA THR A 426 -7.12 22.17 18.85
C THR A 426 -7.11 23.70 18.81
N VAL A 427 -6.97 24.30 17.62
CA VAL A 427 -7.16 25.76 17.44
C VAL A 427 -8.57 26.19 17.88
N GLY A 428 -9.58 25.32 17.71
CA GLY A 428 -10.94 25.52 18.18
C GLY A 428 -11.16 25.31 19.69
N GLY A 429 -10.09 25.01 20.44
CA GLY A 429 -10.11 24.89 21.91
C GLY A 429 -10.49 23.51 22.45
N ALA A 430 -10.81 22.53 21.60
CA ALA A 430 -11.11 21.16 22.01
C ALA A 430 -9.86 20.49 22.60
N VAL A 431 -10.02 19.69 23.64
CA VAL A 431 -8.92 18.96 24.29
C VAL A 431 -9.05 17.47 24.03
N GLY A 432 -7.94 16.82 23.67
CA GLY A 432 -7.92 15.42 23.31
C GLY A 432 -6.59 14.74 23.60
N THR A 433 -6.51 13.47 23.23
CA THR A 433 -5.31 12.64 23.39
C THR A 433 -4.83 12.08 22.06
N ILE A 434 -3.51 11.93 21.95
CA ILE A 434 -2.82 11.31 20.82
C ILE A 434 -1.88 10.26 21.40
N SER A 435 -2.06 9.00 21.03
CA SER A 435 -1.17 7.90 21.39
C SER A 435 -0.67 7.24 20.13
N ILE A 436 0.64 7.22 19.92
CA ILE A 436 1.27 6.58 18.77
C ILE A 436 2.32 5.61 19.30
N SER A 437 2.20 4.34 18.96
CA SER A 437 3.19 3.33 19.30
C SER A 437 3.50 2.42 18.13
N PHE A 438 4.80 2.33 17.83
CA PHE A 438 5.39 1.34 16.96
C PHE A 438 6.12 0.24 17.73
N GLY A 439 6.26 0.38 19.05
CA GLY A 439 7.00 -0.54 19.92
C GLY A 439 6.14 -1.38 20.87
N THR A 440 4.85 -1.08 20.99
CA THR A 440 3.94 -1.81 21.90
C THR A 440 3.34 -3.04 21.23
N ARG A 441 3.41 -4.19 21.89
CA ARG A 441 2.71 -5.43 21.52
C ARG A 441 1.29 -5.42 22.08
N GLU A 442 0.41 -4.71 21.40
CA GLU A 442 -1.03 -4.62 21.70
C GLU A 442 -1.81 -4.79 20.38
N GLU A 443 -3.13 -4.99 20.47
CA GLU A 443 -4.05 -4.92 19.33
C GLU A 443 -3.71 -3.75 18.40
N LYS A 444 -3.53 -4.07 17.12
CA LYS A 444 -3.25 -3.09 16.07
C LYS A 444 -4.42 -2.12 15.99
N ALA A 445 -4.13 -0.83 16.08
CA ALA A 445 -5.14 0.20 16.12
C ALA A 445 -4.80 1.33 15.15
N SER A 446 -5.82 1.78 14.42
CA SER A 446 -5.86 3.06 13.71
C SER A 446 -7.22 3.68 14.02
N GLU A 447 -7.29 4.29 15.21
CA GLU A 447 -8.54 4.74 15.80
C GLU A 447 -8.56 6.26 15.93
N TYR A 448 -9.66 6.83 15.46
CA TYR A 448 -9.95 8.25 15.55
C TYR A 448 -11.34 8.39 16.14
N ALA A 449 -11.51 9.31 17.08
CA ALA A 449 -12.82 9.65 17.62
C ALA A 449 -12.87 11.15 17.85
N VAL A 450 -13.98 11.77 17.44
CA VAL A 450 -14.25 13.20 17.60
C VAL A 450 -15.63 13.34 18.23
N GLY A 451 -15.67 13.86 19.45
CA GLY A 451 -16.90 14.20 20.14
C GLY A 451 -17.26 15.66 19.90
N SER A 452 -18.50 15.92 19.50
CA SER A 452 -19.02 17.24 19.16
C SER A 452 -20.32 17.55 19.93
N GLU A 453 -20.87 18.74 19.76
CA GLU A 453 -22.15 19.16 20.38
C GLU A 453 -23.29 18.20 20.08
N LYS A 454 -23.34 17.67 18.86
CA LYS A 454 -24.38 16.75 18.39
C LYS A 454 -23.78 15.36 18.15
N GLY A 455 -23.34 14.70 19.21
CA GLY A 455 -22.87 13.31 19.15
C GLY A 455 -21.40 13.15 18.79
N TRP A 456 -21.01 11.96 18.30
CA TRP A 456 -19.61 11.65 18.01
C TRP A 456 -19.44 10.85 16.72
N VAL A 457 -18.27 11.03 16.11
CA VAL A 457 -17.85 10.34 14.89
C VAL A 457 -16.51 9.69 15.16
N GLY A 458 -16.25 8.53 14.59
CA GLY A 458 -14.94 7.92 14.64
C GLY A 458 -14.62 7.08 13.43
N ILE A 459 -13.36 6.68 13.36
CA ILE A 459 -12.84 5.70 12.40
C ILE A 459 -12.23 4.57 13.22
N ARG A 460 -12.56 3.32 12.89
CA ARG A 460 -12.03 2.11 13.53
C ARG A 460 -11.63 1.08 12.47
N GLU A 461 -10.77 0.14 12.86
CA GLU A 461 -10.43 -1.02 12.02
C GLU A 461 -9.87 -0.64 10.62
N PHE A 462 -9.25 0.54 10.48
CA PHE A 462 -8.67 1.10 9.24
C PHE A 462 -9.65 1.56 8.16
N ASP A 463 -10.87 1.05 8.11
CA ASP A 463 -11.83 1.30 7.02
C ASP A 463 -13.20 1.84 7.47
N ARG A 464 -13.59 1.60 8.73
CA ARG A 464 -14.98 1.79 9.16
C ARG A 464 -15.23 3.14 9.80
N VAL A 465 -16.19 3.88 9.27
CA VAL A 465 -16.74 5.09 9.91
C VAL A 465 -17.82 4.70 10.91
N VAL A 466 -17.77 5.26 12.11
CA VAL A 466 -18.74 5.04 13.19
C VAL A 466 -19.37 6.36 13.58
N VAL A 467 -20.69 6.43 13.50
CA VAL A 467 -21.48 7.63 13.75
C VAL A 467 -22.48 7.34 14.85
N ASP A 468 -22.30 7.95 16.04
CA ASP A 468 -23.12 7.70 17.23
C ASP A 468 -23.28 6.20 17.56
N GLY A 469 -22.21 5.43 17.36
CA GLY A 469 -22.19 3.99 17.59
C GLY A 469 -22.79 3.13 16.47
N LYS A 470 -23.24 3.74 15.37
CA LYS A 470 -23.69 3.03 14.17
C LYS A 470 -22.56 2.99 13.16
N ASN A 471 -22.31 1.81 12.61
CA ASN A 471 -21.34 1.65 11.54
C ASN A 471 -21.95 2.17 10.24
N GLU A 472 -21.16 2.90 9.47
CA GLU A 472 -21.49 3.24 8.09
C GLU A 472 -20.53 2.53 7.15
N ASP A 473 -21.09 1.91 6.12
CA ASP A 473 -20.31 1.33 5.04
C ASP A 473 -19.77 2.47 4.18
N VAL A 474 -18.46 2.47 3.97
CA VAL A 474 -17.77 3.40 3.09
C VAL A 474 -16.97 2.57 2.10
N ASP A 475 -17.00 2.95 0.83
CA ASP A 475 -16.33 2.22 -0.24
C ASP A 475 -14.83 2.07 0.07
N ALA A 476 -14.33 0.84 -0.08
CA ALA A 476 -12.93 0.49 0.14
C ALA A 476 -12.05 1.05 -0.98
N ASP A 477 -11.35 2.16 -0.70
CA ASP A 477 -10.54 2.90 -1.68
C ASP A 477 -9.07 2.42 -1.76
N GLY A 478 -8.73 1.32 -1.09
CA GLY A 478 -7.35 0.90 -0.91
C GLY A 478 -6.54 1.92 -0.08
N GLY A 479 -5.28 2.14 -0.44
CA GLY A 479 -4.34 2.97 0.33
C GLY A 479 -4.33 4.47 0.03
N GLY A 480 -5.26 5.01 -0.76
CA GLY A 480 -5.31 6.45 -1.11
C GLY A 480 -4.31 6.93 -2.18
N VAL A 481 -3.21 6.20 -2.39
CA VAL A 481 -2.12 6.58 -3.33
C VAL A 481 -2.60 6.80 -4.78
N LYS A 482 -3.55 6.00 -5.26
CA LYS A 482 -4.11 6.20 -6.62
C LYS A 482 -4.91 7.50 -6.72
N ARG A 483 -5.63 7.88 -5.66
CA ARG A 483 -6.49 9.07 -5.64
C ARG A 483 -5.64 10.33 -5.54
N GLU A 484 -4.60 10.35 -4.71
CA GLU A 484 -3.70 11.50 -4.61
C GLU A 484 -2.92 11.75 -5.91
N VAL A 485 -2.41 10.69 -6.56
CA VAL A 485 -1.70 10.81 -7.84
C VAL A 485 -2.65 11.28 -8.94
N ARG A 486 -3.89 10.77 -8.96
CA ARG A 486 -4.94 11.22 -9.89
C ARG A 486 -5.31 12.69 -9.67
N ALA A 487 -5.47 13.11 -8.41
CA ALA A 487 -5.78 14.51 -8.09
C ALA A 487 -4.65 15.45 -8.53
N TRP A 488 -3.40 15.05 -8.30
CA TRP A 488 -2.23 15.78 -8.77
C TRP A 488 -2.16 15.85 -10.30
N ALA A 489 -2.33 14.72 -10.99
CA ALA A 489 -2.28 14.64 -12.45
C ALA A 489 -3.41 15.44 -13.11
N ALA A 490 -4.63 15.37 -12.56
CA ALA A 490 -5.77 16.13 -13.05
C ALA A 490 -5.53 17.65 -12.93
N ALA A 491 -4.89 18.12 -11.85
CA ALA A 491 -4.53 19.53 -11.69
C ALA A 491 -3.50 20.01 -12.72
N LEU A 492 -2.55 19.14 -13.11
CA LEU A 492 -1.60 19.43 -14.18
C LEU A 492 -2.31 19.51 -15.54
N ARG A 493 -3.13 18.50 -15.87
CA ARG A 493 -3.91 18.47 -17.12
C ARG A 493 -4.83 19.68 -17.25
N GLU A 494 -5.60 20.00 -16.21
CA GLU A 494 -6.54 21.12 -16.22
C GLU A 494 -5.82 22.46 -16.48
N ALA A 495 -4.64 22.65 -15.88
CA ALA A 495 -3.83 23.84 -16.09
C ALA A 495 -3.30 23.95 -17.52
N GLU A 496 -2.86 22.83 -18.08
CA GLU A 496 -2.43 22.73 -19.48
C GLU A 496 -3.58 23.03 -20.45
N GLU A 497 -4.74 22.39 -20.27
CA GLU A 497 -5.95 22.61 -21.08
C GLU A 497 -6.43 24.06 -21.05
N LYS A 498 -6.35 24.71 -19.89
CA LYS A 498 -6.81 26.10 -19.69
C LYS A 498 -5.74 27.14 -19.93
N ASN A 499 -4.50 26.73 -20.17
CA ASN A 499 -3.33 27.62 -20.21
C ASN A 499 -3.26 28.53 -18.96
N GLU A 500 -3.51 27.94 -17.78
CA GLU A 500 -3.51 28.60 -16.48
C GLU A 500 -2.36 28.08 -15.59
N LYS A 501 -2.12 28.77 -14.47
CA LYS A 501 -1.23 28.25 -13.42
C LYS A 501 -1.88 27.02 -12.78
N VAL A 502 -1.07 25.97 -12.58
CA VAL A 502 -1.48 24.77 -11.83
C VAL A 502 -1.98 25.17 -10.45
N LYS A 503 -3.23 24.78 -10.15
CA LYS A 503 -3.84 24.91 -8.83
C LYS A 503 -3.60 23.61 -8.09
N VAL A 504 -2.67 23.62 -7.14
CA VAL A 504 -2.37 22.44 -6.33
C VAL A 504 -3.61 22.09 -5.49
N HIS A 505 -3.93 20.81 -5.42
CA HIS A 505 -5.04 20.34 -4.60
C HIS A 505 -4.78 20.69 -3.13
N PRO A 506 -5.75 21.24 -2.36
CA PRO A 506 -5.52 21.67 -0.98
C PRO A 506 -4.90 20.60 -0.08
N SER A 507 -5.32 19.35 -0.21
CA SER A 507 -4.76 18.19 0.53
C SER A 507 -3.32 17.82 0.16
N LEU A 508 -2.77 18.38 -0.92
CA LEU A 508 -1.40 18.15 -1.40
C LEU A 508 -0.47 19.34 -1.16
N GLU A 509 -0.98 20.46 -0.62
CA GLU A 509 -0.17 21.64 -0.35
C GLU A 509 0.96 21.31 0.65
N PRO A 510 2.22 21.68 0.38
CA PRO A 510 3.33 21.38 1.28
C PRO A 510 3.14 21.97 2.69
N GLU A 511 2.42 23.07 2.85
CA GLU A 511 2.07 23.63 4.16
C GLU A 511 1.24 22.66 5.02
N GLN A 512 0.42 21.80 4.42
CA GLN A 512 -0.29 20.75 5.15
C GLN A 512 0.69 19.74 5.73
N ALA A 513 1.65 19.28 4.93
CA ALA A 513 2.69 18.35 5.36
C ALA A 513 3.68 18.97 6.38
N LEU A 514 3.89 20.30 6.33
CA LEU A 514 4.62 21.02 7.38
C LEU A 514 3.86 20.97 8.71
N ALA A 515 2.54 21.13 8.69
CA ALA A 515 1.73 21.04 9.91
C ALA A 515 1.79 19.62 10.51
N ASP A 516 1.78 18.58 9.68
CA ASP A 516 1.92 17.20 10.16
C ASP A 516 3.28 16.97 10.84
N LEU A 517 4.37 17.43 10.21
CA LEU A 517 5.71 17.36 10.75
C LEU A 517 5.84 18.13 12.07
N GLU A 518 5.29 19.35 12.13
CA GLU A 518 5.32 20.18 13.32
C GLU A 518 4.63 19.52 14.50
N LEU A 519 3.51 18.83 14.27
CA LEU A 519 2.82 18.09 15.33
C LEU A 519 3.74 17.06 15.98
N ILE A 520 4.37 16.21 15.17
CA ILE A 520 5.21 15.14 15.70
C ILE A 520 6.47 15.70 16.36
N GLU A 521 7.11 16.70 15.77
CA GLU A 521 8.25 17.37 16.42
C GLU A 521 7.87 18.04 17.73
N ALA A 522 6.70 18.68 17.83
CA ALA A 522 6.23 19.29 19.06
C ALA A 522 5.97 18.24 20.15
N ILE A 523 5.43 17.07 19.79
CA ILE A 523 5.26 15.92 20.70
C ILE A 523 6.63 15.44 21.20
N LEU A 524 7.59 15.23 20.28
CA LEU A 524 8.93 14.75 20.63
C LEU A 524 9.67 15.76 21.52
N LYS A 525 9.63 17.05 21.17
CA LYS A 525 10.22 18.13 21.95
C LYS A 525 9.60 18.25 23.34
N SER A 526 8.27 18.15 23.43
CA SER A 526 7.57 18.16 24.71
C SER A 526 8.04 17.00 25.61
N ALA A 527 8.17 15.81 25.04
CA ALA A 527 8.64 14.62 25.75
C ALA A 527 10.09 14.75 26.22
N GLU A 528 10.99 15.26 25.37
CA GLU A 528 12.39 15.54 25.73
C GLU A 528 12.49 16.55 26.87
N GLU A 529 11.61 17.54 26.91
CA GLU A 529 11.54 18.57 27.94
C GLU A 529 10.67 18.17 29.15
N GLY A 530 10.40 16.89 29.35
CA GLY A 530 9.71 16.37 30.53
C GLY A 530 8.21 16.68 30.59
N GLY A 531 7.54 16.72 29.43
CA GLY A 531 6.11 17.03 29.33
C GLY A 531 5.81 18.52 29.35
N ARG A 532 6.76 19.37 28.98
CA ARG A 532 6.50 20.81 28.86
C ARG A 532 5.53 21.08 27.70
N VAL A 533 4.58 21.99 27.89
CA VAL A 533 3.67 22.40 26.81
C VAL A 533 4.45 23.09 25.68
N VAL A 534 4.27 22.59 24.46
CA VAL A 534 4.83 23.16 23.23
C VAL A 534 3.68 23.72 22.38
N LYS A 535 3.80 24.99 21.97
CA LYS A 535 2.84 25.66 21.08
C LYS A 535 3.21 25.43 19.62
N LEU A 536 2.19 25.17 18.81
CA LEU A 536 2.33 24.96 17.37
C LEU A 536 2.01 26.27 16.63
N GLN A 537 2.75 26.54 15.56
CA GLN A 537 2.76 27.79 14.80
C GLN A 537 2.28 27.61 13.36
N HIS A 538 2.39 26.41 12.80
CA HIS A 538 2.14 26.11 11.39
C HIS A 538 0.83 25.33 11.15
N GLN A 539 -0.02 25.21 12.17
CA GLN A 539 -1.29 24.44 12.12
C GLN A 539 -2.48 25.19 11.51
N ARG A 540 -2.33 26.48 11.21
CA ARG A 540 -3.37 27.29 10.55
C ARG A 540 -3.29 27.12 9.04
N VAL A 541 -3.49 25.89 8.58
CA VAL A 541 -3.63 25.59 7.16
C VAL A 541 -5.13 25.55 6.86
N ALA A 542 -5.56 26.08 5.71
CA ALA A 542 -6.98 26.08 5.35
C ALA A 542 -7.50 24.64 5.33
N VAL A 543 -8.54 24.37 6.13
CA VAL A 543 -9.31 23.11 6.12
C VAL A 543 -10.51 23.31 5.22
#